data_AF-A0A8J8SZG9-F1
#
_entry.id   AF-A0A8J8SZG9-F1
#
_cell.length_a   1.000
_cell.length_b   1.000
_cell.length_c   1.000
_cell.angle_alpha   90.00
_cell.angle_beta   90.00
_cell.angle_gamma   90.00
#
_symmetry.space_group_name_H-M   'P 1'
#
loop_
_entity.id
_entity.type
_entity.pdbx_description
1 polymer ?
#
loop_
_entity_poly.entity_id
_entity_poly.type
_entity_poly.pdbx_seq_one_letter_code
_entity_poly.pdbx_strand_id
1 'polypeptide(L)'
;MEFAEDCIIDDHVSPLEPLSCDLVRQQSFTSLQESQQSQEAQQTPPPFKHPCSHHSCTIAAIRGLRNGLYFGGKVRFAHTLVMNILFRKNSGGLKSRLRLALLLSWQHGRNLGGFVLIYKVVHCSLLQTFKRKHPIFAFIAGAVSAMIIWRDPSKVNKQICFYLLSRIIEGILIKLQKIGLLPQWDGFGLISVLCWASIMFLFESDQTVLQGSIQRNMTHIYKESDLQTGSGLLQLMSW
;
A
#
# COMPACT_ATOMS: atom_id res chain seq x y z
N MET A 1 7.12 9.90 23.64
CA MET A 1 6.56 11.01 24.44
C MET A 1 5.12 10.65 24.69
N GLU A 2 4.73 10.71 25.95
CA GLU A 2 3.52 10.13 26.55
C GLU A 2 2.26 10.28 25.72
N PHE A 3 1.44 9.23 25.75
CA PHE A 3 0.02 9.34 26.11
C PHE A 3 -0.38 8.01 26.77
N ALA A 4 -0.10 7.93 28.07
CA ALA A 4 -0.83 7.10 29.02
C ALA A 4 -1.77 8.05 29.80
N GLU A 5 -2.85 7.51 30.36
CA GLU A 5 -3.98 8.21 31.03
C GLU A 5 -5.04 8.69 30.00
N ASP A 6 -6.30 8.23 29.97
CA ASP A 6 -7.19 7.75 31.03
C ASP A 6 -8.01 6.51 30.61
N CYS A 7 -7.96 5.47 31.45
CA CYS A 7 -9.01 4.45 31.54
C CYS A 7 -10.11 4.99 32.46
N ILE A 8 -11.27 5.37 31.91
CA ILE A 8 -12.49 5.40 32.70
C ILE A 8 -13.13 4.02 32.59
N ILE A 9 -13.13 3.33 33.72
CA ILE A 9 -13.85 2.09 33.98
C ILE A 9 -15.32 2.47 34.13
N ASP A 10 -16.17 1.98 33.23
CA ASP A 10 -17.60 1.83 33.49
C ASP A 10 -17.89 0.32 33.56
N ASP A 11 -18.16 -0.15 34.77
CA ASP A 11 -18.55 -1.52 35.08
C ASP A 11 -19.95 -1.78 34.55
N HIS A 12 -20.11 -2.60 33.51
CA HIS A 12 -21.23 -3.55 33.40
C HIS A 12 -21.13 -4.49 32.16
N VAL A 13 -21.23 -5.80 32.44
CA VAL A 13 -21.64 -6.94 31.57
C VAL A 13 -20.55 -7.78 30.86
N SER A 14 -20.20 -8.89 31.53
CA SER A 14 -20.06 -10.30 31.09
C SER A 14 -19.11 -10.75 29.94
N PRO A 15 -18.60 -12.01 30.00
CA PRO A 15 -17.35 -12.41 29.37
C PRO A 15 -17.54 -13.19 28.06
N LEU A 16 -17.00 -12.70 26.94
CA LEU A 16 -16.72 -13.49 25.72
C LEU A 16 -15.75 -12.73 24.78
N GLU A 17 -14.80 -13.51 24.25
CA GLU A 17 -13.92 -13.28 23.07
C GLU A 17 -12.56 -12.53 23.18
N PRO A 18 -11.43 -13.20 22.82
CA PRO A 18 -10.15 -12.55 22.58
C PRO A 18 -10.04 -11.87 21.19
N LEU A 19 -11.15 -11.70 20.45
CA LEU A 19 -11.19 -11.11 19.10
C LEU A 19 -10.91 -9.59 19.07
N SER A 20 -10.91 -8.93 20.23
CA SER A 20 -10.86 -7.46 20.37
C SER A 20 -9.48 -6.86 20.06
N CYS A 21 -8.37 -7.55 20.38
CA CYS A 21 -7.02 -7.01 20.18
C CYS A 21 -6.60 -6.88 18.71
N ASP A 22 -7.01 -7.83 17.86
CA ASP A 22 -6.67 -7.79 16.43
C ASP A 22 -7.51 -6.75 15.68
N LEU A 23 -8.78 -6.59 16.05
CA LEU A 23 -9.62 -5.48 15.57
C LEU A 23 -9.04 -4.12 15.98
N VAL A 24 -8.59 -3.97 17.23
CA VAL A 24 -7.93 -2.74 17.72
C VAL A 24 -6.57 -2.50 17.05
N ARG A 25 -5.82 -3.56 16.72
CA ARG A 25 -4.54 -3.46 15.99
C ARG A 25 -4.75 -3.09 14.53
N GLN A 26 -5.80 -3.61 13.92
CA GLN A 26 -6.18 -3.31 12.54
C GLN A 26 -6.80 -1.90 12.45
N GLN A 27 -7.61 -1.50 13.43
CA GLN A 27 -8.12 -0.13 13.58
C GLN A 27 -7.02 0.88 13.89
N SER A 28 -6.00 0.53 14.68
CA SER A 28 -4.86 1.44 14.97
C SER A 28 -3.90 1.59 13.79
N PHE A 29 -3.71 0.54 12.98
CA PHE A 29 -2.97 0.66 11.73
C PHE A 29 -3.75 1.47 10.69
N THR A 30 -5.08 1.27 10.65
CA THR A 30 -5.99 2.05 9.79
C THR A 30 -6.04 3.51 10.24
N SER A 31 -6.05 3.80 11.55
CA SER A 31 -6.08 5.16 12.08
C SER A 31 -4.74 5.90 11.94
N LEU A 32 -3.60 5.19 11.94
CA LEU A 32 -2.30 5.75 11.53
C LEU A 32 -2.26 6.08 10.03
N GLN A 33 -2.98 5.32 9.22
CA GLN A 33 -3.11 5.54 7.79
C GLN A 33 -4.13 6.65 7.46
N GLU A 34 -5.22 6.73 8.25
CA GLU A 34 -6.23 7.80 8.21
C GLU A 34 -5.66 9.11 8.73
N SER A 35 -4.87 9.14 9.81
CA SER A 35 -4.20 10.37 10.28
C SER A 35 -3.16 10.88 9.28
N GLN A 36 -2.55 10.00 8.47
CA GLN A 36 -1.73 10.40 7.32
C GLN A 36 -2.58 10.97 6.16
N GLN A 37 -3.77 10.43 5.92
CA GLN A 37 -4.75 10.96 4.94
C GLN A 37 -5.43 12.25 5.41
N SER A 38 -5.68 12.43 6.72
CA SER A 38 -6.29 13.64 7.28
C SER A 38 -5.37 14.84 7.18
N GLN A 39 -4.04 14.64 7.19
CA GLN A 39 -3.09 15.70 6.90
C GLN A 39 -3.10 16.15 5.42
N GLU A 40 -3.56 15.31 4.48
CA GLU A 40 -3.82 15.71 3.08
C GLU A 40 -5.12 16.51 2.92
N ALA A 41 -6.11 16.33 3.81
CA ALA A 41 -7.40 17.01 3.73
C ALA A 41 -7.35 18.50 4.17
N GLN A 42 -6.32 18.92 4.91
CA GLN A 42 -6.27 20.25 5.53
C GLN A 42 -5.40 21.27 4.78
N GLN A 43 -5.42 21.21 3.45
CA GLN A 43 -4.97 22.31 2.59
C GLN A 43 -6.04 22.64 1.56
N THR A 44 -7.11 23.30 2.02
CA THR A 44 -7.96 24.09 1.13
C THR A 44 -7.20 25.36 0.75
N PRO A 45 -6.82 25.53 -0.53
CA PRO A 45 -6.07 26.71 -0.91
C PRO A 45 -7.06 27.86 -1.19
N PRO A 46 -6.69 29.13 -0.92
CA PRO A 46 -7.57 30.30 -1.00
C PRO A 46 -8.20 30.50 -2.40
N PRO A 47 -9.24 31.33 -2.58
CA PRO A 47 -9.87 31.49 -3.89
C PRO A 47 -8.89 32.14 -4.90
N PHE A 48 -8.62 31.47 -6.03
CA PHE A 48 -7.58 31.89 -6.99
C PHE A 48 -8.12 32.52 -8.28
N LYS A 49 -7.42 33.57 -8.72
CA LYS A 49 -7.59 34.29 -10.01
C LYS A 49 -6.95 33.61 -11.24
N HIS A 50 -6.26 32.48 -11.07
CA HIS A 50 -5.52 31.78 -12.14
C HIS A 50 -6.06 30.36 -12.38
N PRO A 51 -5.89 29.76 -13.58
CA PRO A 51 -6.33 28.39 -13.85
C PRO A 51 -5.65 27.34 -12.95
N CYS A 52 -4.53 27.70 -12.31
CA CYS A 52 -3.79 26.88 -11.35
C CYS A 52 -4.03 27.39 -9.92
N SER A 53 -4.08 26.49 -8.92
CA SER A 53 -4.33 26.82 -7.50
C SER A 53 -3.08 27.23 -6.70
N HIS A 54 -2.01 27.64 -7.37
CA HIS A 54 -0.73 27.95 -6.73
C HIS A 54 -0.03 29.10 -7.43
N HIS A 55 0.66 29.93 -6.63
CA HIS A 55 1.38 31.11 -7.07
C HIS A 55 2.51 30.78 -8.07
N SER A 56 3.19 29.63 -7.89
CA SER A 56 4.26 29.19 -8.81
C SER A 56 4.26 27.67 -8.97
N CYS A 57 4.08 27.21 -10.21
CA CYS A 57 4.02 25.79 -10.57
C CYS A 57 5.31 25.04 -10.21
N THR A 58 6.46 25.68 -10.41
CA THR A 58 7.79 25.13 -10.10
C THR A 58 7.99 24.87 -8.61
N ILE A 59 7.64 25.84 -7.77
CA ILE A 59 7.73 25.72 -6.30
C ILE A 59 6.81 24.61 -5.80
N ALA A 60 5.58 24.53 -6.34
CA ALA A 60 4.65 23.46 -5.99
C ALA A 60 5.18 22.06 -6.39
N ALA A 61 5.85 21.96 -7.55
CA ALA A 61 6.44 20.73 -8.04
C ALA A 61 7.63 20.27 -7.17
N ILE A 62 8.52 21.20 -6.79
CA ILE A 62 9.66 20.92 -5.89
C ILE A 62 9.19 20.53 -4.49
N ARG A 63 8.17 21.23 -3.95
CA ARG A 63 7.57 20.84 -2.65
C ARG A 63 6.94 19.45 -2.73
N GLY A 64 6.25 19.14 -3.82
CA GLY A 64 5.67 17.81 -4.07
C GLY A 64 6.73 16.72 -4.14
N LEU A 65 7.84 16.98 -4.84
CA LEU A 65 9.02 16.10 -4.89
C LEU A 65 9.53 15.80 -3.48
N ARG A 66 9.84 16.83 -2.68
CA ARG A 66 10.34 16.66 -1.31
C ARG A 66 9.39 15.83 -0.44
N ASN A 67 8.10 16.11 -0.51
CA ASN A 67 7.10 15.38 0.27
C ASN A 67 7.07 13.90 -0.16
N GLY A 68 7.05 13.62 -1.47
CA GLY A 68 7.07 12.26 -2.00
C GLY A 68 8.32 11.46 -1.60
N LEU A 69 9.51 12.07 -1.63
CA LEU A 69 10.75 11.43 -1.16
C LEU A 69 10.68 11.10 0.34
N TYR A 70 10.25 12.05 1.17
CA TYR A 70 10.22 11.88 2.62
C TYR A 70 9.23 10.80 3.06
N PHE A 71 7.98 10.88 2.61
CA PHE A 71 6.94 9.93 3.00
C PHE A 71 7.20 8.54 2.43
N GLY A 72 7.52 8.44 1.14
CA GLY A 72 7.79 7.15 0.49
C GLY A 72 9.02 6.46 1.07
N GLY A 73 10.10 7.22 1.32
CA GLY A 73 11.32 6.69 1.92
C GLY A 73 11.12 6.19 3.35
N LYS A 74 10.46 6.98 4.22
CA LYS A 74 10.31 6.67 5.64
C LYS A 74 9.55 5.37 5.89
N VAL A 75 8.38 5.21 5.27
CA VAL A 75 7.52 4.03 5.48
C VAL A 75 8.21 2.75 4.98
N ARG A 76 8.82 2.81 3.79
CA ARG A 76 9.48 1.64 3.21
C ARG A 76 10.78 1.27 3.94
N PHE A 77 11.48 2.27 4.48
CA PHE A 77 12.66 2.03 5.29
C PHE A 77 12.32 1.24 6.55
N ALA A 78 11.31 1.67 7.30
CA ALA A 78 10.86 0.94 8.50
C ALA A 78 10.46 -0.50 8.16
N HIS A 79 9.64 -0.70 7.13
CA HIS A 79 9.20 -2.03 6.71
C HIS A 79 10.38 -2.93 6.30
N THR A 80 11.26 -2.44 5.42
CA THR A 80 12.39 -3.24 4.93
C THR A 80 13.40 -3.54 6.02
N LEU A 81 13.60 -2.63 6.98
CA LEU A 81 14.45 -2.84 8.13
C LEU A 81 13.91 -3.94 9.03
N VAL A 82 12.63 -3.87 9.41
CA VAL A 82 11.97 -4.90 10.24
C VAL A 82 12.02 -6.27 9.56
N MET A 83 11.66 -6.34 8.28
CA MET A 83 11.68 -7.62 7.54
C MET A 83 13.09 -8.22 7.44
N ASN A 84 14.12 -7.38 7.30
CA ASN A 84 15.52 -7.83 7.23
C ASN A 84 16.10 -8.22 8.60
N ILE A 85 15.59 -7.67 9.69
CA ILE A 85 16.01 -8.04 11.05
C ILE A 85 15.28 -9.32 11.49
N LEU A 86 13.97 -9.42 11.24
CA LEU A 86 13.10 -10.47 11.78
C LEU A 86 13.16 -11.79 10.98
N PHE A 87 13.17 -11.72 9.65
CA PHE A 87 12.97 -12.92 8.81
C PHE A 87 14.19 -13.35 7.99
N ARG A 88 15.29 -12.59 8.02
CA ARG A 88 16.52 -12.94 7.28
C ARG A 88 17.46 -13.77 8.16
N LYS A 89 17.32 -15.10 8.12
CA LYS A 89 18.02 -16.02 9.02
C LYS A 89 19.53 -16.21 8.75
N ASN A 90 20.07 -15.87 7.57
CA ASN A 90 21.52 -15.98 7.30
C ASN A 90 22.02 -15.01 6.20
N SER A 91 23.30 -14.60 6.32
CA SER A 91 24.16 -13.90 5.35
C SER A 91 24.28 -12.36 5.43
N GLY A 92 25.34 -11.90 6.10
CA GLY A 92 25.89 -10.53 6.02
C GLY A 92 25.72 -9.70 7.31
N GLY A 93 26.78 -8.96 7.67
CA GLY A 93 26.80 -8.05 8.83
C GLY A 93 25.74 -6.95 8.76
N LEU A 94 25.37 -6.38 9.91
CA LEU A 94 24.29 -5.39 10.04
C LEU A 94 24.38 -4.22 9.03
N LYS A 95 25.61 -3.83 8.67
CA LYS A 95 25.88 -2.78 7.67
C LYS A 95 25.34 -3.12 6.27
N SER A 96 25.43 -4.37 5.80
CA SER A 96 24.92 -4.75 4.48
C SER A 96 23.39 -4.75 4.45
N ARG A 97 22.76 -5.16 5.54
CA ARG A 97 21.30 -5.14 5.71
C ARG A 97 20.75 -3.72 5.73
N LEU A 98 21.39 -2.83 6.49
CA LEU A 98 21.02 -1.42 6.53
C LEU A 98 21.21 -0.74 5.17
N ARG A 99 22.32 -0.99 4.47
CA ARG A 99 22.55 -0.45 3.12
C ARG A 99 21.48 -0.91 2.13
N LEU A 100 21.09 -2.18 2.19
CA LEU A 100 20.03 -2.69 1.32
C LEU A 100 18.67 -2.06 1.66
N ALA A 101 18.34 -1.92 2.95
CA ALA A 101 17.12 -1.24 3.38
C ALA A 101 17.10 0.21 2.89
N LEU A 102 18.21 0.94 3.05
CA LEU A 102 18.36 2.32 2.56
C LEU A 102 18.24 2.40 1.04
N LEU A 103 18.92 1.51 0.28
CA LEU A 103 18.87 1.51 -1.18
C LEU A 103 17.45 1.27 -1.71
N LEU A 104 16.76 0.26 -1.19
CA LEU A 104 15.39 -0.06 -1.60
C LEU A 104 14.42 1.07 -1.28
N SER A 105 14.62 1.73 -0.13
CA SER A 105 13.79 2.86 0.31
C SER A 105 14.08 4.12 -0.49
N TRP A 106 15.36 4.37 -0.80
CA TRP A 106 15.79 5.46 -1.66
C TRP A 106 15.22 5.30 -3.07
N GLN A 107 15.32 4.12 -3.67
CA GLN A 107 14.78 3.84 -5.00
C GLN A 107 13.26 4.09 -5.03
N HIS A 108 12.54 3.63 -4.01
CA HIS A 108 11.11 3.85 -3.92
C HIS A 108 10.73 5.33 -3.72
N GLY A 109 11.37 6.02 -2.78
CA GLY A 109 11.16 7.44 -2.53
C GLY A 109 11.49 8.30 -3.74
N ARG A 110 12.58 7.97 -4.47
CA ARG A 110 12.96 8.64 -5.71
C ARG A 110 11.90 8.48 -6.80
N ASN A 111 11.35 7.28 -6.98
CA ASN A 111 10.29 7.04 -7.96
C ASN A 111 9.02 7.83 -7.59
N LEU A 112 8.58 7.79 -6.33
CA LEU A 112 7.37 8.50 -5.89
C LEU A 112 7.52 10.02 -6.01
N GLY A 113 8.64 10.56 -5.54
CA GLY A 113 8.94 11.97 -5.69
C GLY A 113 9.05 12.41 -7.14
N GLY A 114 9.77 11.63 -7.97
CA GLY A 114 9.92 11.90 -9.40
C GLY A 114 8.58 11.90 -10.14
N PHE A 115 7.67 11.00 -9.78
CA PHE A 115 6.31 11.01 -10.32
C PHE A 115 5.56 12.29 -9.99
N VAL A 116 5.55 12.70 -8.71
CA VAL A 116 4.84 13.92 -8.29
C VAL A 116 5.40 15.15 -8.98
N LEU A 117 6.72 15.21 -9.18
CA LEU A 117 7.38 16.28 -9.91
C LEU A 117 6.88 16.36 -11.36
N ILE A 118 6.99 15.26 -12.12
CA ILE A 118 6.58 15.21 -13.53
C ILE A 118 5.07 15.45 -13.65
N TYR A 119 4.27 14.84 -12.78
CA TYR A 119 2.82 15.01 -12.76
C TYR A 119 2.44 16.47 -12.59
N LYS A 120 3.03 17.17 -11.62
CA LYS A 120 2.73 18.59 -11.39
C LYS A 120 3.19 19.46 -12.56
N VAL A 121 4.35 19.18 -13.15
CA VAL A 121 4.82 19.91 -14.34
C VAL A 121 3.85 19.73 -15.51
N VAL A 122 3.56 18.48 -15.90
CA VAL A 122 2.67 18.16 -17.03
C VAL A 122 1.26 18.67 -16.80
N HIS A 123 0.70 18.47 -15.60
CA HIS A 123 -0.65 18.94 -15.26
C HIS A 123 -0.76 20.47 -15.30
N CYS A 124 0.23 21.19 -14.76
CA CYS A 124 0.25 22.65 -14.84
C CYS A 124 0.38 23.14 -16.29
N SER A 125 1.22 22.51 -17.10
CA SER A 125 1.36 22.82 -18.52
C SER A 125 0.03 22.64 -19.26
N LEU A 126 -0.68 21.53 -19.06
CA LEU A 126 -1.99 21.28 -19.67
C LEU A 126 -3.02 22.34 -19.25
N LEU A 127 -3.09 22.69 -17.96
CA LEU A 127 -4.02 23.70 -17.47
C LEU A 127 -3.72 25.10 -18.04
N GLN A 128 -2.44 25.44 -18.25
CA GLN A 128 -2.03 26.71 -18.84
C GLN A 128 -2.36 26.78 -20.34
N THR A 129 -2.16 25.69 -21.08
CA THR A 129 -2.45 25.63 -22.52
C THR A 129 -3.96 25.68 -22.81
N PHE A 130 -4.77 24.91 -22.08
CA PHE A 130 -6.21 24.81 -22.35
C PHE A 130 -7.07 25.82 -21.59
N LYS A 131 -6.52 26.52 -20.59
CA LYS A 131 -7.21 27.50 -19.72
C LYS A 131 -8.54 26.99 -19.12
N ARG A 132 -8.72 25.67 -19.03
CA ARG A 132 -9.90 24.99 -18.46
C ARG A 132 -9.45 23.97 -17.43
N LYS A 133 -10.31 23.73 -16.43
CA LYS A 133 -10.12 22.65 -15.45
C LYS A 133 -10.96 21.46 -15.89
N HIS A 134 -10.31 20.36 -16.25
CA HIS A 134 -10.99 19.12 -16.61
C HIS A 134 -10.26 17.92 -15.99
N PRO A 135 -10.97 16.94 -15.38
CA PRO A 135 -10.33 15.79 -14.72
C PRO A 135 -9.50 14.91 -15.67
N ILE A 136 -9.81 14.94 -16.98
CA ILE A 136 -9.01 14.24 -18.01
C ILE A 136 -7.56 14.75 -18.03
N PHE A 137 -7.30 16.03 -17.72
CA PHE A 137 -5.92 16.53 -17.69
C PHE A 137 -5.10 15.90 -16.56
N ALA A 138 -5.73 15.59 -15.42
CA ALA A 138 -5.09 14.84 -14.35
C ALA A 138 -4.81 13.38 -14.77
N PHE A 139 -5.74 12.76 -15.49
CA PHE A 139 -5.55 11.42 -16.05
C PHE A 139 -4.38 11.36 -17.04
N ILE A 140 -4.33 12.29 -18.00
CA ILE A 140 -3.25 12.36 -18.99
C ILE A 140 -1.91 12.64 -18.31
N ALA A 141 -1.86 13.61 -17.40
CA ALA A 141 -0.63 13.93 -16.66
C ALA A 141 -0.15 12.73 -15.83
N GLY A 142 -1.07 11.99 -15.21
CA GLY A 142 -0.77 10.76 -14.50
C GLY A 142 -0.19 9.68 -15.42
N ALA A 143 -0.82 9.45 -16.58
CA ALA A 143 -0.35 8.47 -17.56
C ALA A 143 1.06 8.78 -18.09
N VAL A 144 1.31 10.03 -18.48
CA VAL A 144 2.65 10.46 -18.95
C VAL A 144 3.71 10.27 -17.87
N SER A 145 3.39 10.66 -16.63
CA SER A 145 4.32 10.54 -15.51
C SER A 145 4.61 9.08 -15.16
N ALA A 146 3.58 8.21 -15.23
CA ALA A 146 3.71 6.79 -14.99
C ALA A 146 4.60 6.09 -16.04
N MET A 147 4.41 6.43 -17.32
CA MET A 147 5.22 5.90 -18.43
C MET A 147 6.72 6.21 -18.28
N ILE A 148 7.05 7.38 -17.75
CA ILE A 148 8.45 7.80 -17.57
C ILE A 148 9.09 7.12 -16.34
N ILE A 149 8.39 7.08 -15.20
CA ILE A 149 8.97 6.65 -13.92
C ILE A 149 8.91 5.14 -13.68
N TRP A 150 7.84 4.45 -14.10
CA TRP A 150 7.61 3.03 -13.79
C TRP A 150 8.00 2.08 -14.93
N ARG A 151 8.81 2.54 -15.89
CA ARG A 151 9.21 1.73 -17.06
C ARG A 151 9.89 0.41 -16.67
N ASP A 152 10.71 0.41 -15.62
CA ASP A 152 11.43 -0.78 -15.20
C ASP A 152 10.63 -1.65 -14.19
N PRO A 153 10.36 -2.93 -14.49
CA PRO A 153 9.55 -3.79 -13.64
C PRO A 153 10.35 -4.35 -12.46
N SER A 154 10.66 -3.51 -11.47
CA SER A 154 11.24 -3.95 -10.21
C SER A 154 10.20 -4.65 -9.31
N LYS A 155 10.64 -5.54 -8.40
CA LYS A 155 9.75 -6.18 -7.41
C LYS A 155 8.96 -5.15 -6.60
N VAL A 156 9.61 -4.03 -6.28
CA VAL A 156 9.01 -2.88 -5.58
C VAL A 156 7.94 -2.21 -6.43
N ASN A 157 8.24 -1.94 -7.71
CA ASN A 157 7.31 -1.30 -8.63
C ASN A 157 6.07 -2.17 -8.86
N LYS A 158 6.24 -3.49 -9.04
CA LYS A 158 5.12 -4.44 -9.15
C LYS A 158 4.23 -4.42 -7.89
N GLN A 159 4.84 -4.45 -6.70
CA GLN A 159 4.10 -4.39 -5.43
C GLN A 159 3.21 -3.15 -5.34
N ILE A 160 3.75 -1.97 -5.69
CA ILE A 160 2.99 -0.71 -5.66
C ILE A 160 1.90 -0.72 -6.72
N CYS A 161 2.20 -1.20 -7.93
CA CYS A 161 1.24 -1.26 -9.02
C CYS A 161 0.04 -2.15 -8.66
N PHE A 162 0.28 -3.34 -8.10
CA PHE A 162 -0.81 -4.23 -7.69
C PHE A 162 -1.60 -3.69 -6.50
N TYR A 163 -0.94 -3.02 -5.54
CA TYR A 163 -1.63 -2.31 -4.46
C TYR A 163 -2.53 -1.18 -4.99
N LEU A 164 -2.03 -0.39 -5.93
CA LEU A 164 -2.82 0.71 -6.50
C LEU A 164 -3.98 0.16 -7.35
N LEU A 165 -3.75 -0.92 -8.09
CA LEU A 165 -4.79 -1.57 -8.89
C LEU A 165 -5.97 -2.02 -8.02
N SER A 166 -5.71 -2.68 -6.88
CA SER A 166 -6.80 -3.12 -6.00
C SER A 166 -7.59 -1.93 -5.44
N ARG A 167 -6.92 -0.84 -5.06
CA ARG A 167 -7.58 0.40 -4.59
C ARG A 167 -8.38 1.10 -5.69
N ILE A 168 -7.92 1.04 -6.94
CA ILE A 168 -8.67 1.58 -8.08
C ILE A 168 -9.93 0.76 -8.32
N ILE A 169 -9.85 -0.57 -8.30
CA ILE A 169 -11.01 -1.45 -8.48
C ILE A 169 -12.05 -1.19 -7.38
N GLU A 170 -11.61 -1.11 -6.12
CA GLU A 170 -12.47 -0.79 -4.97
C GLU A 170 -13.16 0.58 -5.15
N GLY A 171 -12.40 1.62 -5.52
CA GLY A 171 -12.95 2.95 -5.78
C GLY A 171 -13.92 3.00 -6.95
N ILE A 172 -13.67 2.22 -8.00
CA ILE A 172 -14.58 2.06 -9.15
C ILE A 172 -15.88 1.39 -8.70
N LEU A 173 -15.82 0.31 -7.92
CA LEU A 173 -17.02 -0.38 -7.44
C LEU A 173 -17.90 0.54 -6.59
N ILE A 174 -17.31 1.26 -5.64
CA ILE A 174 -18.03 2.25 -4.82
C ILE A 174 -18.66 3.34 -5.71
N LYS A 175 -17.95 3.78 -6.75
CA LYS A 175 -18.47 4.77 -7.69
C LYS A 175 -19.65 4.21 -8.51
N LEU A 176 -19.59 2.96 -8.97
CA LEU A 176 -20.68 2.31 -9.70
C LEU A 176 -21.92 2.13 -8.82
N GLN A 177 -21.74 1.75 -7.55
CA GLN A 177 -22.83 1.66 -6.57
C GLN A 177 -23.50 3.02 -6.36
N LYS A 178 -22.73 4.11 -6.28
CA LYS A 178 -23.26 5.48 -6.17
C LYS A 178 -24.05 5.94 -7.40
N ILE A 179 -23.69 5.47 -8.58
CA ILE A 179 -24.39 5.76 -9.84
C ILE A 179 -25.66 4.89 -9.97
N GLY A 180 -25.88 3.93 -9.06
CA GLY A 180 -27.03 3.04 -9.07
C GLY A 180 -26.94 1.91 -10.10
N LEU A 181 -25.76 1.68 -10.69
CA LEU A 181 -25.56 0.65 -11.71
C LEU A 181 -25.38 -0.75 -11.10
N LEU A 182 -24.94 -0.81 -9.84
CA LEU A 182 -24.77 -2.05 -9.09
C LEU A 182 -25.58 -2.00 -7.78
N PRO A 183 -26.22 -3.10 -7.38
CA PRO A 183 -26.85 -3.20 -6.07
C PRO A 183 -25.82 -3.04 -4.94
N GLN A 184 -26.29 -2.61 -3.77
CA GLN A 184 -25.47 -2.34 -2.56
C GLN A 184 -25.01 -3.65 -1.91
N TRP A 185 -24.22 -4.44 -2.63
CA TRP A 185 -23.62 -5.69 -2.15
C TRP A 185 -22.25 -5.42 -1.52
N ASP A 186 -21.82 -6.35 -0.67
CA ASP A 186 -20.46 -6.35 -0.14
C ASP A 186 -19.45 -6.69 -1.25
N GLY A 187 -18.97 -5.66 -1.94
CA GLY A 187 -18.00 -5.79 -3.03
C GLY A 187 -16.69 -6.43 -2.56
N PHE A 188 -16.30 -6.23 -1.29
CA PHE A 188 -15.12 -6.84 -0.73
C PHE A 188 -15.29 -8.35 -0.56
N GLY A 189 -16.44 -8.79 -0.06
CA GLY A 189 -16.78 -10.21 0.07
C GLY A 189 -16.67 -10.96 -1.26
N LEU A 190 -17.26 -10.42 -2.32
CA LEU A 190 -17.22 -11.05 -3.65
C LEU A 190 -15.79 -11.14 -4.21
N ILE A 191 -15.01 -10.06 -4.13
CA ILE A 191 -13.61 -10.06 -4.58
C ILE A 191 -12.80 -11.08 -3.78
N SER A 192 -13.02 -11.16 -2.47
CA SER A 192 -12.28 -12.07 -1.59
C SER A 192 -12.55 -13.53 -1.95
N VAL A 193 -13.81 -13.91 -2.16
CA VAL A 193 -14.18 -15.27 -2.58
C VAL A 193 -13.54 -15.61 -3.93
N LEU A 194 -13.62 -14.71 -4.91
CA LEU A 194 -13.03 -14.92 -6.23
C LEU A 194 -11.50 -15.01 -6.18
N CYS A 195 -10.84 -14.16 -5.39
CA CYS A 195 -9.39 -14.19 -5.21
C CYS A 195 -8.93 -15.50 -4.56
N TRP A 196 -9.59 -15.95 -3.49
CA TRP A 196 -9.24 -17.19 -2.81
C TRP A 196 -9.56 -18.44 -3.63
N ALA A 197 -10.70 -18.48 -4.33
CA ALA A 197 -11.01 -19.57 -5.24
C ALA A 197 -9.97 -19.65 -6.37
N SER A 198 -9.62 -18.51 -6.95
CA SER A 198 -8.63 -18.44 -8.03
C SER A 198 -7.24 -18.88 -7.58
N ILE A 199 -6.76 -18.42 -6.41
CA ILE A 199 -5.41 -18.77 -5.95
C ILE A 199 -5.28 -20.25 -5.62
N MET A 200 -6.31 -20.86 -5.02
CA MET A 200 -6.33 -22.30 -4.73
C MET A 200 -6.38 -23.11 -6.02
N PHE A 201 -7.23 -22.73 -6.98
CA PHE A 201 -7.30 -23.39 -8.28
C PHE A 201 -5.95 -23.34 -9.03
N LEU A 202 -5.30 -22.17 -9.03
CA LEU A 202 -3.99 -22.00 -9.68
C LEU A 202 -2.89 -22.78 -8.95
N PHE A 203 -2.93 -22.84 -7.63
CA PHE A 203 -1.96 -23.59 -6.83
C PHE A 203 -2.04 -25.10 -7.05
N GLU A 204 -3.22 -25.65 -7.31
CA GLU A 204 -3.35 -27.07 -7.61
C GLU A 204 -3.07 -27.38 -9.09
N SER A 205 -3.45 -26.47 -10.00
CA SER A 205 -3.26 -26.66 -11.45
C SER A 205 -1.81 -26.44 -11.91
N ASP A 206 -1.19 -25.31 -11.55
CA ASP A 206 0.21 -25.00 -11.89
C ASP A 206 0.84 -24.00 -10.91
N GLN A 207 1.69 -24.52 -10.04
CA GLN A 207 2.37 -23.74 -9.01
C GLN A 207 3.45 -22.80 -9.55
N THR A 208 3.93 -23.04 -10.77
CA THR A 208 5.03 -22.26 -11.36
C THR A 208 4.59 -20.89 -11.83
N VAL A 209 3.28 -20.71 -12.07
CA VAL A 209 2.66 -19.43 -12.46
C VAL A 209 2.56 -18.48 -11.27
N LEU A 210 2.48 -19.00 -10.04
CA LEU A 210 2.36 -18.21 -8.82
C LEU A 210 3.67 -17.50 -8.47
N GLN A 211 3.55 -16.34 -7.83
CA GLN A 211 4.72 -15.65 -7.29
C GLN A 211 5.43 -16.57 -6.29
N GLY A 212 6.73 -16.79 -6.46
CA GLY A 212 7.48 -17.75 -5.64
C GLY A 212 7.47 -17.51 -4.12
N SER A 213 7.06 -16.34 -3.63
CA SER A 213 6.79 -16.13 -2.20
C SER A 213 5.50 -16.81 -1.73
N ILE A 214 4.43 -16.69 -2.50
CA ILE A 214 3.14 -17.31 -2.21
C ILE A 214 3.26 -18.82 -2.36
N GLN A 215 3.92 -19.29 -3.41
CA GLN A 215 4.15 -20.72 -3.63
C GLN A 215 4.83 -21.37 -2.44
N ARG A 216 5.95 -20.81 -1.94
CA ARG A 216 6.64 -21.34 -0.75
C ARG A 216 5.75 -21.37 0.48
N ASN A 217 4.99 -20.30 0.72
CA ASN A 217 4.09 -20.25 1.86
C ASN A 217 2.97 -21.30 1.75
N MET A 218 2.33 -21.43 0.58
CA MET A 218 1.26 -22.40 0.37
C MET A 218 1.75 -23.84 0.37
N THR A 219 2.92 -24.13 -0.22
CA THR A 219 3.54 -25.46 -0.16
C THR A 219 3.84 -25.84 1.29
N HIS A 220 4.39 -24.93 2.08
CA HIS A 220 4.64 -25.16 3.50
C HIS A 220 3.36 -25.42 4.30
N ILE A 221 2.30 -24.63 4.05
CA ILE A 221 1.04 -24.71 4.81
C ILE A 221 0.21 -25.94 4.43
N TYR A 222 0.15 -26.29 3.14
CA TYR A 222 -0.79 -27.30 2.63
C TYR A 222 -0.13 -28.62 2.20
N LYS A 223 1.07 -28.59 1.62
CA LYS A 223 1.71 -29.82 1.11
C LYS A 223 2.60 -30.47 2.15
N GLU A 224 3.35 -29.68 2.91
CA GLU A 224 4.21 -30.21 3.97
C GLU A 224 3.41 -30.67 5.20
N SER A 225 2.23 -30.08 5.45
CA SER A 225 1.30 -30.54 6.48
C SER A 225 0.81 -31.96 6.24
N ASP A 226 0.50 -32.29 4.98
CA ASP A 226 -0.12 -33.57 4.62
C ASP A 226 0.89 -34.74 4.71
N LEU A 227 2.18 -34.44 4.49
CA LEU A 227 3.28 -35.40 4.55
C LEU A 227 3.68 -35.79 5.98
N GLN A 228 3.29 -35.02 7.01
CA GLN A 228 3.69 -35.25 8.41
C GLN A 228 2.83 -36.28 9.18
N THR A 229 1.95 -37.02 8.51
CA THR A 229 0.99 -37.94 9.16
C THR A 229 1.59 -39.27 9.63
N GLY A 230 2.88 -39.56 9.39
CA GLY A 230 3.50 -40.86 9.72
C GLY A 230 4.51 -40.92 10.86
N SER A 231 5.19 -39.81 11.21
CA SER A 231 6.28 -39.83 12.22
C SER A 231 6.46 -38.52 13.01
N GLY A 232 5.50 -37.60 12.93
CA GLY A 232 5.66 -36.21 13.40
C GLY A 232 5.36 -35.92 14.87
N LEU A 233 4.70 -36.82 15.61
CA LEU A 233 4.32 -36.57 17.00
C LEU A 233 5.52 -36.39 17.95
N LEU A 234 6.69 -36.94 17.61
CA LEU A 234 7.93 -36.77 18.38
C LEU A 234 8.76 -35.53 17.97
N GLN A 235 8.47 -34.90 16.82
CA GLN A 235 9.15 -33.67 16.38
C GLN A 235 8.44 -32.38 16.79
N LEU A 236 7.13 -32.43 17.08
CA LEU A 236 6.35 -31.28 17.54
C LEU A 236 6.73 -30.78 18.95
N MET A 237 7.48 -31.57 19.72
CA MET A 237 7.97 -31.19 21.06
C MET A 237 9.45 -30.78 21.10
N SER A 238 10.20 -30.87 19.99
CA SER A 238 11.57 -30.38 19.91
C SER A 238 11.59 -28.97 19.31
N TRP A 239 11.40 -27.97 20.18
CA TRP A 239 11.72 -26.57 19.89
C TRP A 239 13.21 -26.30 20.06
#